data_AF-A0A431LSZ1-F1
#
_entry.id   AF-A0A431LSZ1-F1
#
_cell.length_a   1.000
_cell.length_b   1.000
_cell.length_c   1.000
_cell.angle_alpha   90.00
_cell.angle_beta   90.00
_cell.angle_gamma   90.00
#
_symmetry.space_group_name_H-M   'P 1'
#
loop_
_entity.id
_entity.type
_entity.pdbx_description
1 polymer ?
#
loop_
_entity_poly.entity_id
_entity_poly.type
_entity_poly.pdbx_seq_one_letter_code
_entity_poly.pdbx_strand_id
1 'polypeptide(L)'
;MDWSVLISAQPTLAQVPESLRQRAEPWDLVTGQYLFRIGDSVHAIFTVINGEVRLIRRDRNGTEAVLQRSRGGFFAEASLNGIEPG
;
A
#
# COMPACT_ATOMS: atom_id res chain seq x y z
N MET A 1 11.73 4.98 -12.43
CA MET A 1 10.46 4.22 -12.46
C MET A 1 9.78 4.50 -13.79
N ASP A 2 9.56 3.49 -14.62
CA ASP A 2 8.93 3.65 -15.94
C ASP A 2 7.41 3.48 -15.82
N TRP A 3 6.67 4.59 -15.79
CA TRP A 3 5.22 4.57 -15.64
C TRP A 3 4.50 3.91 -16.83
N SER A 4 5.07 3.93 -18.04
CA SER A 4 4.44 3.29 -19.21
C SER A 4 4.42 1.77 -19.05
N VAL A 5 5.53 1.20 -18.57
CA VAL A 5 5.62 -0.23 -18.26
C VAL A 5 4.66 -0.60 -17.13
N LEU A 6 4.59 0.23 -16.08
CA LEU A 6 3.70 -0.01 -14.94
C LEU A 6 2.23 0.07 -15.31
N ILE A 7 1.83 1.05 -16.13
CA ILE A 7 0.46 1.19 -16.63
C ILE A 7 0.09 0.01 -17.53
N SER A 8 1.03 -0.46 -18.37
CA SER A 8 0.80 -1.65 -19.19
C SER A 8 0.56 -2.91 -18.34
N ALA A 9 1.25 -3.06 -17.20
CA ALA A 9 1.05 -4.18 -16.29
C ALA A 9 -0.20 -4.01 -15.41
N GLN A 10 -0.53 -2.78 -15.02
CA GLN A 10 -1.65 -2.42 -14.15
C GLN A 10 -2.38 -1.19 -14.71
N PRO A 11 -3.38 -1.39 -15.59
CA PRO A 11 -4.07 -0.28 -16.28
C PRO A 11 -4.72 0.76 -15.36
N THR A 12 -5.08 0.37 -14.13
CA THR A 12 -5.62 1.29 -13.12
C THR A 12 -4.65 2.40 -12.73
N LEU A 13 -3.34 2.21 -12.91
CA LEU A 13 -2.33 3.23 -12.68
C LEU A 13 -2.41 4.40 -13.67
N ALA A 14 -3.10 4.22 -14.81
CA ALA A 14 -3.37 5.32 -15.74
C ALA A 14 -4.26 6.41 -15.14
N GLN A 15 -5.03 6.07 -14.10
CA GLN A 15 -5.89 7.02 -13.38
C GLN A 15 -5.10 7.95 -12.46
N VAL A 16 -3.82 7.68 -12.22
CA VAL A 16 -2.98 8.51 -11.35
C VAL A 16 -2.58 9.79 -12.10
N PRO A 17 -2.96 10.98 -11.60
CA PRO A 17 -2.54 12.25 -12.19
C PRO A 17 -1.02 12.35 -12.31
N GLU A 18 -0.55 13.02 -13.35
CA GLU A 18 0.89 13.20 -13.59
C GLU A 18 1.62 13.83 -12.40
N SER A 19 1.01 14.81 -11.74
CA SER A 19 1.57 15.46 -10.55
C SER A 19 1.81 14.50 -9.39
N LEU A 20 0.99 13.46 -9.23
CA LEU A 20 1.20 12.40 -8.24
C LEU A 20 2.24 11.39 -8.73
N ARG A 21 2.25 11.07 -10.04
CA ARG A 21 3.26 10.18 -10.64
C ARG A 21 4.68 10.70 -10.48
N GLN A 22 4.86 12.03 -10.57
CA GLN A 22 6.15 12.70 -10.36
C GLN A 22 6.62 12.69 -8.91
N ARG A 23 5.70 12.53 -7.95
CA ARG A 23 5.98 12.51 -6.51
C ARG A 23 6.01 11.10 -5.92
N ALA A 24 5.68 10.09 -6.72
CA ALA A 24 5.67 8.71 -6.26
C ALA A 24 7.10 8.21 -6.11
N GLU A 25 7.36 7.51 -4.99
CA GLU A 25 8.67 6.95 -4.68
C GLU A 25 8.59 5.42 -4.72
N PRO A 26 9.52 4.73 -5.41
CA PRO A 26 9.60 3.28 -5.37
C PRO A 26 10.18 2.82 -4.03
N TRP A 27 9.57 1.79 -3.44
CA TRP A 27 10.00 1.20 -2.19
C TRP A 27 10.25 -0.30 -2.38
N ASP A 28 11.49 -0.73 -2.10
CA ASP A 28 11.86 -2.14 -2.09
C ASP A 28 11.80 -2.67 -0.65
N LEU A 29 11.00 -3.72 -0.45
CA LEU A 29 10.85 -4.38 0.83
C LEU A 29 11.25 -5.85 0.71
N VAL A 30 11.86 -6.38 1.76
CA VAL A 30 12.09 -7.83 1.87
C VAL A 30 10.97 -8.51 2.64
N THR A 31 10.83 -9.83 2.46
CA THR A 31 9.80 -10.61 3.16
C THR A 31 9.93 -10.44 4.67
N GLY A 32 8.82 -10.11 5.33
CA GLY A 32 8.75 -9.89 6.77
C GLY A 32 8.98 -8.44 7.21
N GLN A 33 9.39 -7.54 6.31
CA GLN A 33 9.39 -6.10 6.60
C GLN A 33 7.97 -5.53 6.60
N TYR A 34 7.78 -4.53 7.45
CA TYR A 34 6.52 -3.76 7.54
C TYR A 34 6.64 -2.51 6.69
N LEU A 35 5.62 -2.26 5.87
CA LEU A 35 5.48 -0.98 5.17
C LEU A 35 5.08 0.14 6.16
N PHE A 36 4.14 -0.16 7.04
CA PHE A 36 3.73 0.65 8.19
C PHE A 36 2.97 -0.22 9.19
N ARG A 37 2.70 0.30 10.39
CA ARG A 37 1.96 -0.35 11.47
C ARG A 37 0.68 0.42 11.78
N ILE A 38 -0.24 -0.26 12.46
CA ILE A 38 -1.43 0.38 13.01
C ILE A 38 -0.98 1.47 13.99
N GLY A 39 -1.50 2.68 13.81
CA GLY A 39 -1.12 3.87 14.59
C GLY A 39 -0.02 4.73 13.96
N ASP A 40 0.64 4.26 12.90
CA ASP A 40 1.58 5.10 12.15
C ASP A 40 0.80 6.18 11.37
N SER A 41 1.35 7.39 11.32
CA SER A 41 0.77 8.48 10.52
C SER A 41 1.08 8.27 9.03
N VAL A 42 0.26 7.45 8.38
CA VAL A 42 0.36 7.13 6.96
C VAL A 42 -0.29 8.23 6.14
N HIS A 43 0.50 8.94 5.33
CA HIS A 43 0.03 10.02 4.46
C HIS A 43 0.16 9.70 2.97
N ALA A 44 0.20 8.41 2.62
CA ALA A 44 0.31 7.94 1.25
C ALA A 44 -0.62 6.74 0.98
N ILE A 45 -1.02 6.60 -0.28
CA ILE A 45 -1.63 5.39 -0.81
C ILE A 45 -0.52 4.63 -1.54
N PHE A 46 -0.55 3.31 -1.46
CA PHE A 46 0.47 2.47 -2.03
C PHE A 46 -0.11 1.56 -3.11
N THR A 47 0.76 1.08 -3.99
CA THR A 47 0.44 0.03 -4.94
C THR A 47 1.61 -0.96 -5.03
N VAL A 48 1.29 -2.25 -5.13
CA VAL A 48 2.33 -3.28 -5.26
C VAL A 48 2.71 -3.39 -6.72
N ILE A 49 3.97 -3.10 -7.03
CA ILE A 49 4.52 -3.27 -8.39
C ILE A 49 4.88 -4.74 -8.65
N ASN A 50 5.49 -5.39 -7.66
CA ASN A 50 5.87 -6.79 -7.72
C ASN A 50 5.80 -7.42 -6.32
N GLY A 51 5.32 -8.66 -6.23
CA GLY A 51 5.17 -9.39 -4.97
C GLY A 51 3.76 -9.30 -4.36
N GLU A 52 3.69 -9.36 -3.04
CA GLU A 52 2.44 -9.35 -2.28
C GLU A 52 2.64 -8.65 -0.94
N VAL A 53 1.71 -7.77 -0.58
CA VAL A 53 1.62 -7.19 0.77
C VAL A 53 0.36 -7.68 1.46
N ARG A 54 0.43 -7.78 2.79
CA ARG A 54 -0.68 -8.27 3.62
C ARG A 54 -0.96 -7.27 4.73
N LEU A 55 -2.21 -6.84 4.82
CA LEU A 55 -2.70 -6.18 6.02
C LEU A 55 -3.02 -7.26 7.03
N ILE A 56 -2.32 -7.23 8.15
CA ILE A 56 -2.52 -8.17 9.25
C ILE A 56 -3.00 -7.44 10.49
N ARG A 57 -3.89 -8.09 11.25
CA ARG A 57 -4.23 -7.68 12.60
C ARG A 57 -3.70 -8.73 13.57
N ARG A 58 -2.99 -8.26 14.60
CA ARG A 58 -2.51 -9.10 15.70
C ARG A 58 -3.40 -8.90 16.90
N ASP A 59 -3.82 -9.99 17.54
CA ASP A 59 -4.45 -9.92 18.85
C ASP A 59 -3.40 -9.84 19.97
N ARG A 60 -3.87 -9.70 21.22
CA ARG A 60 -3.00 -9.62 22.41
C ARG A 60 -2.24 -10.93 22.70
N ASN A 61 -2.67 -12.04 22.10
CA ASN A 61 -2.04 -13.36 22.24
C ASN A 61 -1.06 -13.66 21.10
N GLY A 62 -0.86 -12.71 20.17
CA GLY A 62 0.03 -12.86 19.03
C GLY A 62 -0.58 -13.60 17.83
N THR A 63 -1.87 -13.91 17.86
CA THR A 63 -2.55 -14.53 16.71
C THR A 63 -2.63 -13.53 15.57
N GLU A 64 -2.16 -13.91 14.39
CA GLU A 64 -2.22 -13.09 13.19
C GLU A 64 -3.44 -13.46 12.34
N ALA A 65 -4.29 -12.47 12.08
CA ALA A 65 -5.35 -12.59 11.09
C ALA A 65 -5.01 -11.72 9.88
N VAL A 66 -5.01 -12.32 8.68
CA VAL A 66 -4.86 -11.59 7.42
C VAL A 66 -6.20 -10.96 7.07
N LEU A 67 -6.26 -9.64 7.07
CA LEU A 67 -7.47 -8.88 6.74
C LEU A 67 -7.57 -8.60 5.23
N GLN A 68 -6.44 -8.37 4.57
CA GLN A 68 -6.37 -8.09 3.13
C GLN A 68 -5.03 -8.58 2.56
N ARG A 69 -5.05 -9.02 1.30
CA ARG A 69 -3.85 -9.26 0.48
C ARG A 69 -3.92 -8.41 -0.78
N SER A 70 -2.84 -7.72 -1.11
CA SER A 70 -2.72 -6.92 -2.34
C SER A 70 -1.49 -7.36 -3.13
N ARG A 71 -1.70 -7.60 -4.44
CA ARG A 71 -0.66 -7.93 -5.44
C ARG A 71 -0.60 -6.91 -6.57
N GLY A 72 -1.29 -5.79 -6.37
CA GLY A 72 -1.55 -4.73 -7.33
C GLY A 72 -2.74 -3.90 -6.87
N GLY A 73 -3.10 -2.89 -7.64
CA GLY A 73 -4.14 -1.92 -7.25
C GLY A 73 -3.71 -1.06 -6.06
N PHE A 74 -4.60 -0.15 -5.64
CA PHE A 74 -4.34 0.77 -4.53
C PHE A 74 -4.77 0.17 -3.19
N PHE A 75 -4.00 0.47 -2.14
CA PHE A 75 -4.31 0.09 -0.77
C PHE A 75 -3.87 1.17 0.22
N ALA A 76 -4.34 1.05 1.47
CA ALA A 76 -4.15 2.04 2.54
C ALA A 76 -4.93 3.35 2.35
N GLU A 77 -5.92 3.40 1.46
CA GLU A 77 -6.77 4.60 1.25
C GLU A 77 -7.51 5.02 2.53
N ALA A 78 -8.00 4.05 3.30
CA ALA A 78 -8.65 4.28 4.59
C ALA A 78 -7.69 4.83 5.66
N SER A 79 -6.38 4.68 5.48
CA SER A 79 -5.36 5.17 6.42
C SER A 79 -5.03 6.66 6.21
N LEU A 80 -5.42 7.26 5.07
CA LEU A 80 -5.23 8.69 4.83
C LEU A 80 -6.14 9.57 5.69
N ASN A 81 -7.31 9.05 6.05
CA ASN A 81 -8.25 9.73 6.91
C ASN A 81 -7.99 9.26 8.35
N GLY A 82 -7.19 10.01 9.10
CA GLY A 82 -6.94 9.79 10.54
C GLY A 82 -8.18 9.98 11.43
N ILE A 83 -9.36 9.53 11.01
CA ILE A 83 -10.57 9.56 11.81
C ILE A 83 -10.71 8.18 12.44
N GLU A 84 -10.10 8.01 13.60
CA GLU A 84 -10.57 7.01 14.55
C GLU A 84 -11.98 7.45 15.00
N PRO A 85 -13.05 6.66 14.79
CA PRO A 85 -14.29 6.90 15.51
C PRO A 85 -14.02 6.62 16.99
N GLY A 86 -14.05 7.68 17.79
CA GLY A 86 -14.12 7.60 19.26
C GLY A 86 -15.46 7.04 19.73
#